data_AF-A0A378QGZ0-F1
#
_entry.id   AF-A0A378QGZ0-F1
#
_cell.length_a   1.000
_cell.length_b   1.000
_cell.length_c   1.000
_cell.angle_alpha   90.00
_cell.angle_beta   90.00
_cell.angle_gamma   90.00
#
_symmetry.space_group_name_H-M   'P 1'
#
loop_
_entity.id
_entity.type
_entity.pdbx_description
1 polymer ?
#
loop_
_entity_poly.entity_id
_entity_poly.type
_entity_poly.pdbx_seq_one_letter_code
_entity_poly.pdbx_strand_id
1 'polypeptide(L)'
;MGEYKKHWWVLFGVLLCTFTLLGWGGAEVYRSAPPIPQQFVDSQGQVIMTDDDILQGQSAWQTTGGMQLGSVLGHGAYQAPDWTADWLHRELVAWLDIRANETYGKGYDTLTSSEQAGLRQALKEEYRTSADNGVQTVVLSDTRIKAINEVAPYYIELYGDNPEYVKTRENFAMKNNTLPDLTARQHLANFYFWTAWISSANRPGTDATFTNNWPHEPLIDNVPTAENIIWSVASVVFLIAGVGFLIWAWAFSKKEEDVKLAVPESDPLTKISLTPSQKALGKYGLLVVALFVLQVFLGGFVAHYTVEGHSFYGIPVADWLPYSLVRTWHIQSALFWIATAFLAAGLFLTPHHQWWQRP
;
A
#
# COMPACT_ATOMS: atom_id res chain seq x y z
N MET A 1 -33.93 25.96 3.35
CA MET A 1 -34.31 24.53 3.22
C MET A 1 -35.81 24.48 3.03
N GLY A 2 -36.30 24.25 1.81
CA GLY A 2 -37.73 24.15 1.50
C GLY A 2 -38.31 22.77 1.90
N GLU A 3 -39.10 22.17 1.02
CA GLU A 3 -39.76 20.87 1.24
C GLU A 3 -38.78 19.72 1.55
N TYR A 4 -37.52 19.84 1.15
CA TYR A 4 -36.47 18.84 1.38
C TYR A 4 -35.78 18.90 2.75
N LYS A 5 -36.34 19.64 3.73
CA LYS A 5 -35.71 19.81 5.06
C LYS A 5 -35.32 18.48 5.73
N LYS A 6 -36.16 17.45 5.61
CA LYS A 6 -35.87 16.11 6.16
C LYS A 6 -34.61 15.49 5.54
N HIS A 7 -34.45 15.56 4.23
CA HIS A 7 -33.29 15.00 3.53
C HIS A 7 -31.99 15.73 3.89
N TRP A 8 -32.04 17.05 4.00
CA TRP A 8 -30.89 17.85 4.46
C TRP A 8 -30.44 17.49 5.86
N TRP A 9 -31.38 17.31 6.81
CA TRP A 9 -31.02 16.89 8.17
C TRP A 9 -30.43 15.48 8.22
N VAL A 10 -30.95 14.55 7.42
CA VAL A 10 -30.35 13.20 7.29
C VAL A 10 -28.94 13.31 6.73
N LEU A 11 -28.72 14.08 5.66
CA LEU A 11 -27.39 14.29 5.09
C LEU A 11 -26.42 14.88 6.12
N PHE A 12 -26.81 15.94 6.83
CA PHE A 12 -25.95 16.53 7.86
C PHE A 12 -25.67 15.57 9.01
N GLY A 13 -26.66 14.78 9.43
CA GLY A 13 -26.49 13.75 10.45
C GLY A 13 -25.47 12.69 10.02
N VAL A 14 -25.57 12.20 8.77
CA VAL A 14 -24.62 11.24 8.20
C VAL A 14 -23.22 11.83 8.16
N LEU A 15 -23.05 13.04 7.58
CA LEU A 15 -21.75 13.69 7.49
C LEU A 15 -21.12 13.90 8.87
N LEU A 16 -21.88 14.44 9.83
CA LEU A 16 -21.38 14.64 11.19
C LEU A 16 -20.90 13.32 11.80
N CYS A 17 -21.71 12.27 11.72
CA CYS A 17 -21.38 10.97 12.29
C CYS A 17 -20.13 10.36 11.63
N THR A 18 -20.08 10.32 10.29
CA THR A 18 -18.96 9.67 9.58
C THR A 18 -17.66 10.46 9.73
N PHE A 19 -17.69 11.79 9.70
CA PHE A 19 -16.49 12.60 9.95
C PHE A 19 -16.02 12.54 11.40
N THR A 20 -16.93 12.43 12.37
CA THR A 20 -16.54 12.19 13.78
C THR A 20 -15.87 10.83 13.94
N LEU A 21 -16.42 9.76 13.34
CA LEU A 21 -15.80 8.42 13.38
C LEU A 21 -14.43 8.41 12.69
N LEU A 22 -14.30 9.07 11.53
CA LEU A 22 -13.03 9.19 10.82
C LEU A 22 -11.99 9.97 11.64
N GLY A 23 -12.37 11.08 12.25
CA GLY A 23 -11.47 11.88 13.10
C GLY A 23 -11.02 11.14 14.36
N TRP A 24 -11.95 10.42 15.01
CA TRP A 24 -11.64 9.58 16.17
C TRP A 24 -10.69 8.43 15.79
N GLY A 25 -10.99 7.71 14.70
CA GLY A 25 -10.12 6.65 14.19
C GLY A 25 -8.72 7.16 13.80
N GLY A 26 -8.64 8.34 13.17
CA GLY A 26 -7.36 8.99 12.87
C GLY A 26 -6.54 9.30 14.12
N ALA A 27 -7.16 9.83 15.17
CA ALA A 27 -6.48 10.10 16.43
C ALA A 27 -5.93 8.81 17.09
N GLU A 28 -6.67 7.71 16.98
CA GLU A 28 -6.23 6.41 17.49
C GLU A 28 -5.06 5.85 16.67
N VAL A 29 -5.08 5.99 15.34
CA VAL A 29 -3.94 5.62 14.48
C VAL A 29 -2.67 6.36 14.89
N TYR A 30 -2.75 7.65 15.22
CA TYR A 30 -1.58 8.42 15.68
C TYR A 30 -1.03 7.95 17.04
N ARG A 31 -1.91 7.54 17.96
CA ARG A 31 -1.50 7.07 19.29
C ARG A 31 -0.96 5.64 19.29
N SER A 32 -1.51 4.83 18.40
CA SER A 32 -1.26 3.39 18.32
C SER A 32 -0.43 3.01 17.08
N ALA A 33 0.22 3.98 16.42
CA ALA A 33 1.16 3.71 15.33
C ALA A 33 2.33 2.86 15.84
N PRO A 34 2.87 1.95 14.99
CA PRO A 34 4.10 1.26 15.31
C PRO A 34 5.23 2.28 15.54
N PRO A 35 5.97 2.20 16.66
CA PRO A 35 7.05 3.13 16.93
C PRO A 35 8.25 2.87 16.00
N ILE A 36 9.04 3.90 15.75
CA ILE A 36 10.41 3.77 15.26
C ILE A 36 11.29 3.84 16.52
N PRO A 37 11.91 2.73 16.96
CA PRO A 37 12.79 2.75 18.12
C PRO A 37 13.96 3.70 17.89
N GLN A 38 14.41 4.41 18.93
CA GLN A 38 15.59 5.27 18.87
C GLN A 38 16.84 4.46 18.45
N GLN A 39 16.92 3.22 18.93
CA GLN A 39 18.01 2.32 18.60
C GLN A 39 17.61 0.85 18.78
N PHE A 40 18.18 0.01 17.93
CA PHE A 40 18.29 -1.42 18.14
C PHE A 40 19.71 -1.71 18.64
N VAL A 41 19.81 -2.47 19.73
CA VAL A 41 21.07 -2.78 20.40
C VAL A 41 21.24 -4.29 20.54
N ASP A 42 22.48 -4.75 20.69
CA ASP A 42 22.75 -6.12 21.09
C ASP A 42 22.55 -6.34 22.61
N SER A 43 22.80 -7.58 23.06
CA SER A 43 22.71 -7.96 24.47
C SER A 43 23.68 -7.22 25.41
N GLN A 44 24.74 -6.58 24.86
CA GLN A 44 25.75 -5.82 25.59
C GLN A 44 25.49 -4.31 25.53
N GLY A 45 24.47 -3.87 24.79
CA GLY A 45 24.13 -2.46 24.59
C GLY A 45 24.87 -1.77 23.46
N GLN A 46 25.58 -2.50 22.60
CA GLN A 46 26.18 -1.94 21.38
C GLN A 46 25.08 -1.65 20.36
N VAL A 47 25.09 -0.43 19.82
CA VAL A 47 24.12 0.01 18.81
C VAL A 47 24.37 -0.71 17.49
N ILE A 48 23.30 -1.30 16.95
CA ILE A 48 23.25 -1.99 15.66
C ILE A 48 22.68 -1.07 14.57
N MET A 49 21.59 -0.36 14.87
CA MET A 49 21.00 0.66 14.01
C MET A 49 20.17 1.65 14.83
N THR A 50 20.00 2.85 14.29
CA THR A 50 19.26 3.96 14.92
C THR A 50 17.96 4.29 14.16
N ASP A 51 17.11 5.12 14.76
CA ASP A 51 15.94 5.69 14.08
C ASP A 51 16.34 6.51 12.84
N ASP A 52 17.42 7.28 12.91
CA ASP A 52 17.94 8.07 11.80
C ASP A 52 18.32 7.17 10.61
N ASP A 53 18.98 6.04 10.86
CA ASP A 53 19.31 5.07 9.82
C ASP A 53 18.06 4.53 9.10
N ILE A 54 16.98 4.29 9.86
CA ILE A 54 15.70 3.79 9.35
C ILE A 54 14.99 4.88 8.51
N LEU A 55 14.98 6.13 8.98
CA LEU A 55 14.36 7.26 8.29
C LEU A 55 15.13 7.65 7.02
N GLN A 56 16.46 7.59 7.05
CA GLN A 56 17.30 7.71 5.86
C GLN A 56 17.00 6.58 4.86
N GLY A 57 16.80 5.35 5.35
CA GLY A 57 16.38 4.21 4.54
C GLY A 57 15.01 4.39 3.89
N GLN A 58 14.03 4.92 4.63
CA GLN A 58 12.72 5.27 4.10
C GLN A 58 12.81 6.33 3.00
N SER A 59 13.68 7.34 3.19
CA SER A 59 13.92 8.38 2.19
C SER A 59 14.59 7.80 0.94
N ALA A 60 15.60 6.94 1.12
CA ALA A 60 16.25 6.22 0.03
C ALA A 60 15.25 5.36 -0.76
N TRP A 61 14.37 4.61 -0.08
CA TRP A 61 13.29 3.85 -0.70
C TRP A 61 12.41 4.72 -1.60
N GLN A 62 12.00 5.91 -1.13
CA GLN A 62 11.19 6.85 -1.93
C GLN A 62 11.90 7.29 -3.21
N THR A 63 13.22 7.51 -3.17
CA THR A 63 13.99 7.89 -4.37
C THR A 63 14.00 6.83 -5.47
N THR A 64 13.82 5.55 -5.11
CA THR A 64 13.77 4.44 -6.09
C THR A 64 12.42 4.30 -6.80
N GLY A 65 11.44 5.15 -6.42
CA GLY A 65 10.04 5.07 -6.85
C GLY A 65 9.10 4.52 -5.78
N GLY A 66 9.63 4.10 -4.63
CA GLY A 66 8.86 3.61 -3.49
C GLY A 66 7.86 2.50 -3.87
N MET A 67 6.59 2.76 -3.61
CA MET A 67 5.44 1.88 -3.91
C MET A 67 5.20 1.62 -5.41
N GLN A 68 5.99 2.20 -6.30
CA GLN A 68 5.89 1.98 -7.74
C GLN A 68 6.77 0.83 -8.22
N LEU A 69 7.74 0.40 -7.41
CA LEU A 69 8.66 -0.68 -7.74
C LEU A 69 8.14 -2.04 -7.22
N GLY A 70 7.94 -2.12 -5.90
CA GLY A 70 7.34 -3.26 -5.20
C GLY A 70 6.35 -2.78 -4.16
N SER A 71 6.08 -3.61 -3.16
CA SER A 71 5.20 -3.24 -2.03
C SER A 71 5.96 -3.23 -0.70
N VAL A 72 5.45 -2.41 0.22
CA VAL A 72 5.87 -2.37 1.63
C VAL A 72 4.58 -2.35 2.44
N LEU A 73 4.46 -3.19 3.46
CA LEU A 73 3.24 -3.32 4.26
C LEU A 73 1.98 -3.56 3.40
N GLY A 74 2.11 -4.36 2.33
CA GLY A 74 1.04 -4.75 1.42
C GLY A 74 0.62 -3.70 0.39
N HIS A 75 1.20 -2.49 0.45
CA HIS A 75 0.84 -1.38 -0.44
C HIS A 75 1.95 -1.13 -1.45
N GLY A 76 1.64 -1.26 -2.74
CA GLY A 76 2.54 -0.88 -3.80
C GLY A 76 2.29 -1.54 -5.15
N ALA A 77 3.37 -1.89 -5.84
CA ALA A 77 3.36 -2.61 -7.10
C ALA A 77 3.48 -4.12 -6.85
N TYR A 78 3.16 -4.91 -7.90
CA TYR A 78 2.95 -6.35 -7.77
C TYR A 78 3.93 -7.21 -8.57
N GLN A 79 4.91 -6.59 -9.25
CA GLN A 79 5.91 -7.33 -10.03
C GLN A 79 7.11 -7.71 -9.17
N ALA A 80 7.72 -6.72 -8.50
CA ALA A 80 8.65 -6.98 -7.40
C ALA A 80 7.86 -7.47 -6.16
N PRO A 81 8.52 -8.17 -5.22
CA PRO A 81 7.85 -8.69 -4.04
C PRO A 81 7.36 -7.58 -3.10
N ASP A 82 6.65 -7.99 -2.05
CA ASP A 82 6.52 -7.17 -0.86
C ASP A 82 7.81 -7.29 -0.04
N TRP A 83 8.52 -6.18 0.13
CA TRP A 83 9.83 -6.15 0.79
C TRP A 83 9.75 -6.43 2.28
N THR A 84 8.62 -6.11 2.92
CA THR A 84 8.39 -6.42 4.33
C THR A 84 8.24 -7.92 4.52
N ALA A 85 7.45 -8.58 3.67
CA ALA A 85 7.23 -10.02 3.73
C ALA A 85 8.47 -10.83 3.28
N ASP A 86 9.14 -10.42 2.20
CA ASP A 86 10.35 -11.09 1.71
C ASP A 86 11.50 -10.96 2.72
N TRP A 87 11.68 -9.78 3.34
CA TRP A 87 12.67 -9.61 4.40
C TRP A 87 12.36 -10.51 5.59
N LEU A 88 11.12 -10.44 6.09
CA LEU A 88 10.70 -11.22 7.25
C LEU A 88 10.96 -12.71 7.03
N HIS A 89 10.51 -13.27 5.90
CA HIS A 89 10.68 -14.69 5.63
C HIS A 89 12.17 -15.10 5.57
N ARG A 90 13.00 -14.34 4.83
CA ARG A 90 14.44 -14.61 4.73
C ARG A 90 15.14 -14.54 6.08
N GLU A 91 14.79 -13.55 6.91
CA GLU A 91 15.35 -13.37 8.25
C GLU A 91 15.00 -14.55 9.16
N LEU A 92 13.75 -15.02 9.14
CA LEU A 92 13.29 -16.17 9.93
C LEU A 92 13.98 -17.47 9.51
N VAL A 93 14.12 -17.70 8.20
CA VAL A 93 14.83 -18.89 7.68
C VAL A 93 16.30 -18.86 8.05
N ALA A 94 16.98 -17.72 7.88
CA ALA A 94 18.38 -17.55 8.27
C ALA A 94 18.55 -17.80 9.79
N TRP A 95 17.67 -17.26 10.62
CA TRP A 95 17.68 -17.54 12.07
C TRP A 95 17.55 -19.03 12.36
N LEU A 96 16.62 -19.73 11.69
CA LEU A 96 16.41 -21.17 11.89
C LEU A 96 17.62 -22.00 11.47
N ASP A 97 18.25 -21.67 10.34
CA ASP A 97 19.45 -22.36 9.87
C ASP A 97 20.66 -22.13 10.79
N ILE A 98 20.85 -20.90 11.28
CA ILE A 98 21.89 -20.58 12.26
C ILE A 98 21.69 -21.42 13.52
N ARG A 99 20.47 -21.44 14.09
CA ARG A 99 20.17 -22.18 15.33
C ARG A 99 20.20 -23.69 15.14
N ALA A 100 19.77 -24.18 13.99
CA ALA A 100 19.86 -25.59 13.64
C ALA A 100 21.32 -26.05 13.58
N ASN A 101 22.20 -25.26 12.97
CA ASN A 101 23.61 -25.56 12.90
C ASN A 101 24.28 -25.46 14.28
N GLU A 102 23.99 -24.42 15.07
CA GLU A 102 24.54 -24.26 16.43
C GLU A 102 24.10 -25.39 17.38
N THR A 103 22.87 -25.89 17.25
CA THR A 103 22.29 -26.89 18.18
C THR A 103 22.55 -28.33 17.75
N TYR A 104 22.46 -28.61 16.44
CA TYR A 104 22.47 -29.97 15.88
C TYR A 104 23.58 -30.22 14.85
N GLY A 105 24.32 -29.19 14.43
CA GLY A 105 25.36 -29.28 13.40
C GLY A 105 24.80 -29.61 12.00
N LYS A 106 23.55 -29.25 11.72
CA LYS A 106 22.82 -29.58 10.50
C LYS A 106 21.97 -28.39 10.03
N GLY A 107 21.64 -28.34 8.74
CA GLY A 107 20.69 -27.37 8.19
C GLY A 107 19.26 -27.66 8.65
N TYR A 108 18.43 -26.62 8.79
CA TYR A 108 17.10 -26.72 9.38
C TYR A 108 16.19 -27.74 8.67
N ASP A 109 16.24 -27.77 7.34
CA ASP A 109 15.42 -28.66 6.50
C ASP A 109 15.78 -30.14 6.62
N THR A 110 16.94 -30.46 7.21
CA THR A 110 17.40 -31.85 7.41
C THR A 110 17.06 -32.40 8.79
N LEU A 111 16.52 -31.56 9.68
CA LEU A 111 16.11 -31.94 11.02
C LEU A 111 14.79 -32.73 11.00
N THR A 112 14.58 -33.55 12.04
CA THR A 112 13.29 -34.19 12.28
C THR A 112 12.22 -33.18 12.67
N SER A 113 10.94 -33.52 12.48
CA SER A 113 9.83 -32.64 12.86
C SER A 113 9.85 -32.22 14.33
N SER A 114 10.29 -33.11 15.23
CA SER A 114 10.42 -32.82 16.66
C SER A 114 11.52 -31.80 16.95
N GLU A 115 12.67 -31.90 16.27
CA GLU A 115 13.78 -30.94 16.40
C GLU A 115 13.38 -29.57 15.82
N GLN A 116 12.71 -29.57 14.66
CA GLN A 116 12.19 -28.36 14.02
C GLN A 116 11.17 -27.63 14.90
N ALA A 117 10.30 -28.37 15.61
CA ALA A 117 9.27 -27.78 16.46
C ALA A 117 9.87 -26.96 17.62
N GLY A 118 10.93 -27.46 18.25
CA GLY A 118 11.63 -26.73 19.31
C GLY A 118 12.24 -25.41 18.82
N LEU A 119 12.85 -25.43 17.63
CA LEU A 119 13.40 -24.23 17.01
C LEU A 119 12.32 -23.23 16.59
N ARG A 120 11.20 -23.68 16.01
CA ARG A 120 10.07 -22.80 15.67
C ARG A 120 9.46 -22.13 16.89
N GLN A 121 9.35 -22.86 18.01
CA GLN A 121 8.82 -22.27 19.24
C GLN A 121 9.76 -21.17 19.76
N ALA A 122 11.07 -21.42 19.80
CA ALA A 122 12.06 -20.43 20.20
C ALA A 122 12.09 -19.21 19.26
N LEU A 123 12.00 -19.42 17.94
CA LEU A 123 11.88 -18.35 16.94
C LEU A 123 10.66 -17.47 17.23
N LYS A 124 9.50 -18.10 17.43
CA LYS A 124 8.24 -17.39 17.69
C LYS A 124 8.31 -16.56 18.96
N GLU A 125 8.84 -17.13 20.04
CA GLU A 125 9.04 -16.40 21.29
C GLU A 125 9.93 -15.18 21.06
N GLU A 126 11.12 -15.35 20.48
CA GLU A 126 12.06 -14.25 20.24
C GLU A 126 11.48 -13.12 19.37
N TYR A 127 10.84 -13.46 18.25
CA TYR A 127 10.34 -12.46 17.31
C TYR A 127 9.12 -11.73 17.86
N ARG A 128 8.14 -12.47 18.39
CA ARG A 128 6.87 -11.89 18.83
C ARG A 128 6.99 -11.06 20.10
N THR A 129 7.87 -11.42 21.03
CA THR A 129 8.05 -10.69 22.30
C THR A 129 9.16 -9.64 22.25
N SER A 130 9.72 -9.35 21.07
CA SER A 130 10.85 -8.42 20.94
C SER A 130 10.54 -6.97 21.36
N ALA A 131 9.27 -6.60 21.52
CA ALA A 131 8.84 -5.28 21.98
C ALA A 131 8.55 -5.20 23.50
N ASP A 132 8.59 -6.32 24.23
CA ASP A 132 8.11 -6.39 25.62
C ASP A 132 8.99 -5.61 26.62
N ASN A 133 10.30 -5.57 26.37
CA ASN A 133 11.27 -4.87 27.23
C ASN A 133 11.34 -3.35 26.97
N GLY A 134 10.52 -2.86 26.04
CA GLY A 134 10.48 -1.46 25.63
C GLY A 134 10.49 -1.29 24.12
N VAL A 135 9.84 -0.23 23.66
CA VAL A 135 9.72 0.09 22.23
C VAL A 135 10.64 1.22 21.77
N GLN A 136 11.36 1.85 22.69
CA GLN A 136 12.31 2.92 22.40
C GLN A 136 13.73 2.37 22.15
N THR A 137 14.11 1.34 22.92
CA THR A 137 15.35 0.59 22.73
C THR A 137 14.98 -0.88 22.62
N VAL A 138 15.18 -1.46 21.45
CA VAL A 138 14.87 -2.88 21.21
C VAL A 138 16.16 -3.68 21.25
N VAL A 139 16.20 -4.70 22.10
CA VAL A 139 17.36 -5.59 22.24
C VAL A 139 17.22 -6.76 21.28
N LEU A 140 18.21 -6.98 20.43
CA LEU A 140 18.29 -8.08 19.49
C LEU A 140 19.22 -9.17 20.04
N SER A 141 18.87 -10.43 19.80
CA SER A 141 19.76 -11.55 20.11
C SER A 141 20.95 -11.59 19.14
N ASP A 142 22.06 -12.17 19.58
CA ASP A 142 23.23 -12.38 18.73
C ASP A 142 22.89 -13.21 17.47
N THR A 143 21.98 -14.18 17.60
CA THR A 143 21.50 -14.99 16.47
C THR A 143 20.73 -14.14 15.47
N ARG A 144 19.82 -13.28 15.92
CA ARG A 144 19.07 -12.39 15.02
C ARG A 144 19.95 -11.36 14.36
N ILE A 145 20.95 -10.83 15.05
CA ILE A 145 21.96 -9.95 14.45
C ILE A 145 22.73 -10.68 13.33
N LYS A 146 23.13 -11.95 13.55
CA LYS A 146 23.74 -12.77 12.49
C LYS A 146 22.79 -12.96 11.30
N ALA A 147 21.51 -13.27 11.55
CA ALA A 147 20.50 -13.44 10.50
C ALA A 147 20.30 -12.16 9.68
N ILE A 148 20.22 -10.99 10.33
CA ILE A 148 20.16 -9.68 9.67
C ILE A 148 21.39 -9.47 8.78
N ASN A 149 22.59 -9.76 9.28
CA ASN A 149 23.84 -9.61 8.53
C ASN A 149 23.97 -10.60 7.36
N GLU A 150 23.29 -11.75 7.42
CA GLU A 150 23.22 -12.71 6.31
C GLU A 150 22.23 -12.26 5.22
N VAL A 151 21.13 -11.61 5.61
CA VAL A 151 20.05 -11.20 4.70
C VAL A 151 20.28 -9.83 4.06
N ALA A 152 20.83 -8.86 4.80
CA ALA A 152 21.03 -7.49 4.30
C ALA A 152 21.85 -7.41 2.98
N PRO A 153 22.92 -8.21 2.78
CA PRO A 153 23.69 -8.21 1.54
C PRO A 153 22.84 -8.50 0.30
N TYR A 154 21.83 -9.37 0.39
CA TYR A 154 20.93 -9.65 -0.74
C TYR A 154 20.29 -8.36 -1.26
N TYR A 155 19.72 -7.54 -0.37
CA TYR A 155 19.04 -6.31 -0.76
C TYR A 155 20.01 -5.23 -1.22
N ILE A 156 21.16 -5.11 -0.56
CA ILE A 156 22.22 -4.17 -0.95
C ILE A 156 22.71 -4.50 -2.37
N GLU A 157 22.97 -5.76 -2.68
CA GLU A 157 23.44 -6.16 -4.01
C GLU A 157 22.32 -6.15 -5.07
N LEU A 158 21.09 -6.51 -4.69
CA LEU A 158 19.92 -6.47 -5.57
C LEU A 158 19.65 -5.07 -6.10
N TYR A 159 19.68 -4.05 -5.22
CA TYR A 159 19.44 -2.65 -5.58
C TYR A 159 20.61 -1.99 -6.32
N GLY A 160 21.79 -2.62 -6.28
CA GLY A 160 22.97 -2.18 -7.00
C GLY A 160 23.04 -2.70 -8.44
N ASP A 161 24.27 -2.96 -8.89
CA ASP A 161 24.57 -3.40 -10.25
C ASP A 161 25.33 -4.75 -10.30
N ASN A 162 25.17 -5.56 -9.26
CA ASN A 162 25.85 -6.85 -9.18
C ASN A 162 25.35 -7.80 -10.28
N PRO A 163 26.23 -8.39 -11.11
CA PRO A 163 25.84 -9.23 -12.24
C PRO A 163 25.08 -10.50 -11.84
N GLU A 164 25.27 -11.01 -10.63
CA GLU A 164 24.59 -12.22 -10.14
C GLU A 164 23.07 -12.02 -10.03
N TYR A 165 22.62 -10.79 -9.80
CA TYR A 165 21.22 -10.45 -9.60
C TYR A 165 20.53 -9.86 -10.83
N VAL A 166 21.18 -9.85 -12.01
CA VAL A 166 20.57 -9.32 -13.25
C VAL A 166 19.26 -10.04 -13.56
N LYS A 167 19.25 -11.38 -13.49
CA LYS A 167 18.03 -12.15 -13.78
C LYS A 167 16.92 -11.89 -12.76
N THR A 168 17.29 -11.75 -11.49
CA THR A 168 16.34 -11.40 -10.42
C THR A 168 15.74 -10.02 -10.66
N ARG A 169 16.57 -9.02 -11.00
CA ARG A 169 16.12 -7.67 -11.35
C ARG A 169 15.23 -7.66 -12.58
N GLU A 170 15.52 -8.46 -13.61
CA GLU A 170 14.63 -8.62 -14.77
C GLU A 170 13.26 -9.16 -14.35
N ASN A 171 13.23 -10.23 -13.55
CA ASN A 171 11.98 -10.83 -13.06
C ASN A 171 11.17 -9.85 -12.20
N PHE A 172 11.84 -8.95 -11.46
CA PHE A 172 11.19 -7.92 -10.66
C PHE A 172 10.93 -6.62 -11.42
N ALA A 173 11.26 -6.56 -12.72
CA ALA A 173 11.23 -5.35 -13.55
C ALA A 173 11.97 -4.15 -12.93
N MET A 174 13.02 -4.39 -12.14
CA MET A 174 13.84 -3.37 -11.49
C MET A 174 15.01 -3.00 -12.37
N LYS A 175 15.21 -1.74 -12.78
CA LYS A 175 16.41 -1.39 -13.57
C LYS A 175 17.72 -1.79 -12.85
N ASN A 176 18.76 -2.06 -13.62
CA ASN A 176 20.11 -2.17 -13.05
C ASN A 176 20.49 -0.86 -12.35
N ASN A 177 21.28 -0.99 -11.28
CA ASN A 177 21.73 0.16 -10.49
C ASN A 177 20.54 1.04 -10.03
N THR A 178 19.50 0.39 -9.47
CA THR A 178 18.27 1.05 -9.01
C THR A 178 18.57 2.14 -7.97
N LEU A 179 19.49 1.86 -7.04
CA LEU A 179 19.99 2.80 -6.04
C LEU A 179 21.53 2.77 -6.04
N PRO A 180 22.21 3.71 -6.73
CA PRO A 180 23.66 3.62 -6.92
C PRO A 180 24.48 3.73 -5.63
N ASP A 181 24.07 4.63 -4.74
CA ASP A 181 24.79 4.91 -3.50
C ASP A 181 24.74 3.71 -2.53
N LEU A 182 25.92 3.24 -2.09
CA LEU A 182 26.02 2.06 -1.22
C LEU A 182 25.46 2.35 0.19
N THR A 183 25.74 3.52 0.74
CA THR A 183 25.28 3.91 2.08
C THR A 183 23.76 3.98 2.12
N ALA A 184 23.13 4.58 1.09
CA ALA A 184 21.68 4.61 0.94
C ALA A 184 21.07 3.21 0.85
N ARG A 185 21.76 2.25 0.21
CA ARG A 185 21.33 0.83 0.17
C ARG A 185 21.44 0.15 1.52
N GLN A 186 22.45 0.47 2.32
CA GLN A 186 22.58 -0.04 3.69
C GLN A 186 21.45 0.50 4.58
N HIS A 187 21.16 1.80 4.52
CA HIS A 187 20.02 2.38 5.22
C HIS A 187 18.68 1.80 4.73
N LEU A 188 18.53 1.55 3.43
CA LEU A 188 17.33 0.90 2.87
C LEU A 188 17.09 -0.48 3.51
N ALA A 189 18.14 -1.27 3.74
CA ALA A 189 18.03 -2.55 4.42
C ALA A 189 17.52 -2.37 5.87
N ASN A 190 17.98 -1.34 6.59
CA ASN A 190 17.48 -1.02 7.93
C ASN A 190 15.98 -0.64 7.93
N PHE A 191 15.54 0.10 6.90
CA PHE A 191 14.11 0.39 6.72
C PHE A 191 13.29 -0.90 6.49
N TYR A 192 13.74 -1.81 5.62
CA TYR A 192 13.05 -3.08 5.40
C TYR A 192 13.02 -3.94 6.65
N PHE A 193 14.13 -4.04 7.37
CA PHE A 193 14.19 -4.67 8.68
C PHE A 193 13.14 -4.09 9.64
N TRP A 194 13.07 -2.76 9.79
CA TRP A 194 12.09 -2.13 10.67
C TRP A 194 10.64 -2.48 10.27
N THR A 195 10.33 -2.48 8.97
CA THR A 195 8.99 -2.88 8.50
C THR A 195 8.67 -4.34 8.83
N ALA A 196 9.66 -5.24 8.73
CA ALA A 196 9.51 -6.65 9.09
C ALA A 196 9.41 -6.85 10.61
N TRP A 197 10.13 -6.05 11.39
CA TRP A 197 10.06 -6.05 12.85
C TRP A 197 8.67 -5.67 13.35
N ILE A 198 8.09 -4.55 12.88
CA ILE A 198 6.72 -4.17 13.27
C ILE A 198 5.67 -5.21 12.81
N SER A 199 5.99 -5.98 11.77
CA SER A 199 5.12 -7.02 11.23
C SER A 199 5.18 -8.35 11.99
N SER A 200 6.19 -8.53 12.84
CA SER A 200 6.44 -9.76 13.61
C SER A 200 6.37 -9.58 15.12
N ALA A 201 6.61 -8.37 15.63
CA ALA A 201 6.55 -8.06 17.06
C ALA A 201 5.12 -7.74 17.52
N ASN A 202 4.69 -8.34 18.62
CA ASN A 202 3.41 -8.07 19.28
C ASN A 202 3.35 -6.61 19.77
N ARG A 203 2.16 -6.01 19.72
CA ARG A 203 1.92 -4.76 20.43
C ARG A 203 1.97 -5.04 21.93
N PRO A 204 2.58 -4.14 22.75
CA PRO A 204 2.63 -4.32 24.19
C PRO A 204 1.25 -4.60 24.79
N GLY A 205 1.13 -5.69 25.54
CA GLY A 205 -0.12 -6.09 26.20
C GLY A 205 -1.16 -6.75 25.29
N THR A 206 -0.78 -7.19 24.08
CA THR A 206 -1.66 -7.91 23.15
C THR A 206 -0.95 -9.11 22.53
N ASP A 207 -1.72 -10.04 21.96
CA ASP A 207 -1.19 -11.20 21.22
C ASP A 207 -1.05 -10.94 19.70
N ALA A 208 -1.37 -9.73 19.24
CA ALA A 208 -1.33 -9.35 17.83
C ALA A 208 -0.11 -8.47 17.52
N THR A 209 0.49 -8.63 16.34
CA THR A 209 1.59 -7.77 15.89
C THR A 209 1.13 -6.33 15.64
N PHE A 210 2.05 -5.38 15.48
CA PHE A 210 1.67 -3.99 15.16
C PHE A 210 0.87 -3.88 13.85
N THR A 211 0.99 -4.84 12.95
CA THR A 211 0.26 -4.93 11.68
C THR A 211 -0.95 -5.88 11.73
N ASN A 212 -1.42 -6.27 12.92
CA ASN A 212 -2.50 -7.23 13.11
C ASN A 212 -2.23 -8.60 12.47
N ASN A 213 -1.03 -9.15 12.73
CA ASN A 213 -0.54 -10.44 12.23
C ASN A 213 -0.38 -10.54 10.71
N TRP A 214 -0.24 -9.40 10.04
CA TRP A 214 0.22 -9.37 8.64
C TRP A 214 1.76 -9.27 8.59
N PRO A 215 2.47 -9.91 7.64
CA PRO A 215 1.97 -10.79 6.58
C PRO A 215 1.73 -12.21 7.10
N HIS A 216 0.99 -13.02 6.35
CA HIS A 216 0.79 -14.44 6.67
C HIS A 216 2.14 -15.17 6.67
N GLU A 217 2.58 -15.60 7.84
CA GLU A 217 3.87 -16.26 8.07
C GLU A 217 3.72 -17.36 9.13
N PRO A 218 3.55 -18.63 8.71
CA PRO A 218 3.37 -19.77 9.61
C PRO A 218 4.53 -20.02 10.56
N LEU A 219 5.76 -19.57 10.25
CA LEU A 219 6.92 -19.79 11.12
C LEU A 219 6.80 -19.07 12.47
N ILE A 220 6.04 -17.97 12.53
CA ILE A 220 5.81 -17.17 13.74
C ILE A 220 4.32 -17.03 14.09
N ASP A 221 3.47 -17.93 13.57
CA ASP A 221 2.02 -17.92 13.75
C ASP A 221 1.37 -16.57 13.41
N ASN A 222 1.85 -15.90 12.36
CA ASN A 222 1.13 -14.77 11.79
C ASN A 222 -0.07 -15.28 11.00
N VAL A 223 -1.16 -15.45 11.72
CA VAL A 223 -2.48 -15.86 11.22
C VAL A 223 -3.53 -14.80 11.59
N PRO A 224 -4.67 -14.74 10.88
CA PRO A 224 -5.74 -13.80 11.20
C PRO A 224 -6.15 -13.90 12.68
N THR A 225 -6.28 -12.76 13.35
CA THR A 225 -6.75 -12.69 14.73
C THR A 225 -8.22 -13.12 14.84
N ALA A 226 -8.68 -13.44 16.05
CA ALA A 226 -10.08 -13.79 16.27
C ALA A 226 -11.02 -12.63 15.89
N GLU A 227 -10.65 -11.39 16.23
CA GLU A 227 -11.41 -10.19 15.89
C GLU A 227 -11.48 -9.97 14.37
N ASN A 228 -10.41 -10.28 13.64
CA ASN A 228 -10.39 -10.19 12.18
C ASN A 228 -11.51 -11.06 11.59
N ILE A 229 -11.58 -12.34 11.99
CA ILE A 229 -12.59 -13.29 11.51
C ILE A 229 -14.00 -12.83 11.86
N ILE A 230 -14.23 -12.37 13.10
CA ILE A 230 -15.55 -11.90 13.56
C ILE A 230 -16.02 -10.72 12.72
N TRP A 231 -15.18 -9.70 12.52
CA TRP A 231 -15.54 -8.51 11.76
C TRP A 231 -15.70 -8.78 10.26
N SER A 232 -14.92 -9.72 9.69
CA SER A 232 -15.13 -10.17 8.32
C SER A 232 -16.52 -10.78 8.13
N VAL A 233 -16.94 -11.70 9.00
CA VAL A 233 -18.28 -12.32 8.93
C VAL A 233 -19.38 -11.28 9.17
N ALA A 234 -19.22 -10.40 10.17
CA ALA A 234 -20.17 -9.34 10.45
C ALA A 234 -20.36 -8.40 9.25
N SER A 235 -19.28 -8.06 8.52
CA SER A 235 -19.35 -7.19 7.34
C SER A 235 -20.22 -7.79 6.22
N VAL A 236 -20.14 -9.10 5.99
CA VAL A 236 -20.96 -9.81 5.00
C VAL A 236 -22.43 -9.82 5.40
N VAL A 237 -22.72 -10.06 6.69
CA VAL A 237 -24.08 -9.99 7.23
C VAL A 237 -24.66 -8.59 7.06
N PHE A 238 -23.91 -7.54 7.42
CA PHE A 238 -24.35 -6.15 7.25
C PHE A 238 -24.56 -5.76 5.80
N LEU A 239 -23.72 -6.26 4.88
CA LEU A 239 -23.89 -6.03 3.44
C LEU A 239 -25.22 -6.63 2.95
N ILE A 240 -25.48 -7.90 3.24
CA ILE A 240 -26.70 -8.59 2.80
C ILE A 240 -27.94 -7.93 3.41
N ALA A 241 -27.91 -7.67 4.73
CA ALA A 241 -29.00 -7.01 5.43
C ALA A 241 -29.23 -5.58 4.90
N GLY A 242 -28.16 -4.82 4.65
CA GLY A 242 -28.22 -3.46 4.13
C GLY A 242 -28.83 -3.40 2.72
N VAL A 243 -28.40 -4.28 1.81
CA VAL A 243 -28.97 -4.38 0.46
C VAL A 243 -30.44 -4.81 0.51
N GLY A 244 -30.77 -5.83 1.31
CA GLY A 244 -32.14 -6.30 1.47
C GLY A 244 -33.07 -5.23 2.04
N PHE A 245 -32.62 -4.52 3.08
CA PHE A 245 -33.37 -3.42 3.68
C PHE A 245 -33.52 -2.25 2.72
N LEU A 246 -32.50 -1.91 1.94
CA LEU A 246 -32.59 -0.85 0.94
C LEU A 246 -33.63 -1.18 -0.14
N ILE A 247 -33.62 -2.40 -0.66
CA ILE A 247 -34.61 -2.85 -1.66
C ILE A 247 -36.02 -2.84 -1.07
N TRP A 248 -36.19 -3.36 0.15
CA TRP A 248 -37.47 -3.36 0.84
C TRP A 248 -37.97 -1.93 1.08
N ALA A 249 -37.16 -1.08 1.71
CA ALA A 249 -37.51 0.30 1.98
C ALA A 249 -37.84 1.07 0.70
N TRP A 250 -37.08 0.86 -0.38
CA TRP A 250 -37.35 1.46 -1.68
C TRP A 250 -38.69 0.99 -2.26
N ALA A 251 -38.95 -0.32 -2.27
CA ALA A 251 -40.17 -0.90 -2.82
C ALA A 251 -41.44 -0.43 -2.09
N PHE A 252 -41.37 -0.23 -0.76
CA PHE A 252 -42.52 0.20 0.05
C PHE A 252 -42.63 1.72 0.23
N SER A 253 -41.54 2.47 0.07
CA SER A 253 -41.55 3.94 0.23
C SER A 253 -41.73 4.67 -1.10
N LYS A 254 -41.56 3.99 -2.24
CA LYS A 254 -41.79 4.58 -3.55
C LYS A 254 -43.29 4.85 -3.71
N LYS A 255 -43.67 6.13 -3.59
CA LYS A 255 -44.90 6.60 -4.21
C LYS A 255 -44.65 6.61 -5.72
N GLU A 256 -45.49 5.95 -6.50
CA GLU A 256 -45.48 6.14 -7.95
C GLU A 256 -45.79 7.61 -8.22
N GLU A 257 -44.76 8.43 -8.39
CA GLU A 257 -44.92 9.73 -9.04
C GLU A 257 -45.08 9.44 -10.53
N ASP A 258 -46.31 9.11 -10.92
CA ASP A 258 -46.79 9.08 -12.30
C ASP A 258 -46.88 10.51 -12.89
N VAL A 259 -45.91 11.37 -12.58
CA VAL A 259 -45.74 12.62 -13.30
C VAL A 259 -45.04 12.25 -14.60
N LYS A 260 -45.82 11.87 -15.61
CA LYS A 260 -45.38 11.84 -17.00
C LYS A 260 -45.05 13.27 -17.41
N LEU A 261 -43.85 13.73 -17.06
CA LEU A 261 -43.33 15.00 -17.54
C LEU A 261 -43.35 14.93 -19.07
N ALA A 262 -44.07 15.85 -19.70
CA ALA A 262 -44.08 15.96 -21.15
C ALA A 262 -42.64 16.24 -21.58
N VAL A 263 -42.05 15.31 -22.34
CA VAL A 263 -40.71 15.49 -22.90
C VAL A 263 -40.80 16.67 -23.88
N PRO A 264 -39.97 17.71 -23.74
CA PRO A 264 -39.98 18.82 -24.68
C PRO A 264 -39.74 18.32 -26.12
N GLU A 265 -40.44 18.91 -27.10
CA GLU A 265 -40.31 18.53 -28.53
C GLU A 265 -38.90 18.75 -29.11
N SER A 266 -38.05 19.50 -28.41
CA SER A 266 -36.68 19.85 -28.82
C SER A 266 -35.78 19.98 -27.60
N ASP A 267 -34.49 19.63 -27.70
CA ASP A 267 -33.52 19.71 -26.61
C ASP A 267 -33.38 21.14 -26.04
N PRO A 268 -33.77 21.40 -24.78
CA PRO A 268 -33.70 22.73 -24.18
C PRO A 268 -32.27 23.26 -24.06
N LEU A 269 -31.24 22.42 -23.99
CA LEU A 269 -29.85 22.86 -23.87
C LEU A 269 -29.33 23.47 -25.17
N THR A 270 -29.79 22.98 -26.32
CA THR A 270 -29.39 23.50 -27.64
C THR A 270 -29.96 24.89 -27.95
N LYS A 271 -31.00 25.31 -27.22
CA LYS A 271 -31.60 26.65 -27.34
C LYS A 271 -30.72 27.75 -26.72
N ILE A 272 -29.74 27.38 -25.91
CA ILE A 272 -28.83 28.33 -25.24
C ILE A 272 -27.55 28.44 -26.07
N SER A 273 -27.24 29.65 -26.53
CA SER A 273 -25.99 29.93 -27.24
C SER A 273 -24.78 29.72 -26.32
N LEU A 274 -23.78 28.98 -26.80
CA LEU A 274 -22.54 28.75 -26.05
C LEU A 274 -21.80 30.07 -25.78
N THR A 275 -21.43 30.29 -24.53
CA THR A 275 -20.60 31.43 -24.12
C THR A 275 -19.15 31.25 -24.59
N PRO A 276 -18.33 32.31 -24.65
CA PRO A 276 -16.90 32.19 -24.93
C PRO A 276 -16.17 31.24 -23.95
N SER A 277 -16.56 31.22 -22.68
CA SER A 277 -15.96 30.32 -21.69
C SER A 277 -16.29 28.84 -21.96
N GLN A 278 -17.51 28.52 -22.38
CA GLN A 278 -17.88 27.16 -22.76
C GLN A 278 -17.17 26.70 -24.03
N LYS A 279 -17.06 27.57 -25.04
CA LYS A 279 -16.28 27.28 -26.26
C LYS A 279 -14.81 27.02 -25.94
N ALA A 280 -14.25 27.74 -24.97
CA ALA A 280 -12.87 27.53 -24.52
C ALA A 280 -12.62 26.15 -23.88
N LEU A 281 -13.66 25.42 -23.46
CA LEU A 281 -13.53 24.08 -22.88
C LEU A 281 -13.20 22.99 -23.92
N GLY A 282 -13.27 23.29 -25.22
CA GLY A 282 -12.82 22.35 -26.26
C GLY A 282 -11.38 21.88 -26.05
N LYS A 283 -10.49 22.76 -25.55
CA LYS A 283 -9.11 22.39 -25.21
C LYS A 283 -9.00 21.44 -24.01
N TYR A 284 -9.93 21.54 -23.05
CA TYR A 284 -10.01 20.61 -21.92
C TYR A 284 -10.46 19.23 -22.41
N GLY A 285 -11.48 19.16 -23.27
CA GLY A 285 -11.92 17.91 -23.89
C GLY A 285 -10.79 17.22 -24.66
N LEU A 286 -10.04 18.00 -25.46
CA LEU A 286 -8.87 17.48 -26.17
C LEU A 286 -7.79 16.95 -25.20
N LEU A 287 -7.47 17.69 -24.14
CA LEU A 287 -6.48 17.27 -23.14
C LEU A 287 -6.89 15.99 -22.41
N VAL A 288 -8.18 15.85 -22.06
CA VAL A 288 -8.73 14.64 -21.43
C VAL A 288 -8.50 13.42 -22.32
N VAL A 289 -8.87 13.51 -23.59
CA VAL A 289 -8.69 12.40 -24.55
C VAL A 289 -7.21 12.11 -24.78
N ALA A 290 -6.38 13.15 -24.90
CA ALA A 290 -4.94 12.97 -25.10
C ALA A 290 -4.27 12.26 -23.92
N LEU A 291 -4.57 12.67 -22.68
CA LEU A 291 -4.07 12.02 -21.48
C LEU A 291 -4.62 10.61 -21.30
N PHE A 292 -5.90 10.37 -21.64
CA PHE A 292 -6.48 9.03 -21.62
C PHE A 292 -5.74 8.07 -22.58
N VAL A 293 -5.52 8.50 -23.83
CA VAL A 293 -4.80 7.70 -24.82
C VAL A 293 -3.36 7.44 -24.37
N LEU A 294 -2.65 8.48 -23.90
CA LEU A 294 -1.31 8.33 -23.35
C LEU A 294 -1.30 7.33 -22.18
N GLN A 295 -2.26 7.44 -21.26
CA GLN A 295 -2.37 6.57 -20.08
C GLN A 295 -2.56 5.10 -20.46
N VAL A 296 -3.38 4.82 -21.48
CA VAL A 296 -3.58 3.46 -22.01
C VAL A 296 -2.28 2.90 -22.60
N PHE A 297 -1.55 3.69 -23.40
CA PHE A 297 -0.26 3.26 -23.95
C PHE A 297 0.80 3.02 -22.86
N LEU A 298 0.87 3.90 -21.85
CA LEU A 298 1.72 3.69 -20.69
C LEU A 298 1.34 2.39 -19.94
N GLY A 299 0.04 2.09 -19.85
CA GLY A 299 -0.43 0.83 -19.25
C GLY A 299 0.04 -0.41 -20.02
N GLY A 300 -0.06 -0.38 -21.34
CA GLY A 300 0.50 -1.44 -22.20
C GLY A 300 2.01 -1.58 -22.04
N PHE A 301 2.73 -0.47 -21.92
CA PHE A 301 4.19 -0.48 -21.71
C PHE A 301 4.58 -1.05 -20.35
N VAL A 302 3.85 -0.70 -19.28
CA VAL A 302 4.03 -1.30 -17.94
C VAL A 302 3.76 -2.79 -17.95
N ALA A 303 2.71 -3.24 -18.64
CA ALA A 303 2.40 -4.66 -18.77
C ALA A 303 3.47 -5.44 -19.57
N HIS A 304 4.22 -4.77 -20.45
CA HIS A 304 5.32 -5.41 -21.18
C HIS A 304 6.49 -5.78 -20.25
N TYR A 305 6.83 -4.88 -19.31
CA TYR A 305 7.84 -5.13 -18.27
C TYR A 305 7.56 -6.39 -17.44
N THR A 306 6.29 -6.77 -17.26
CA THR A 306 5.93 -7.97 -16.47
C THR A 306 6.15 -9.28 -17.23
N VAL A 307 6.53 -9.20 -18.51
CA VAL A 307 6.80 -10.35 -19.38
C VAL A 307 8.27 -10.40 -19.78
N GLU A 308 8.82 -9.29 -20.29
CA GLU A 308 10.20 -9.26 -20.81
C GLU A 308 11.24 -8.72 -19.81
N GLY A 309 10.81 -8.24 -18.63
CA GLY A 309 11.74 -7.65 -17.66
C GLY A 309 12.34 -6.37 -18.19
N HIS A 310 13.67 -6.22 -18.24
CA HIS A 310 14.34 -4.94 -18.56
C HIS A 310 14.15 -4.41 -19.98
N SER A 311 13.80 -5.28 -20.92
CA SER A 311 13.82 -4.95 -22.34
C SER A 311 12.42 -4.76 -22.92
N PHE A 312 12.36 -4.04 -24.03
CA PHE A 312 11.18 -3.92 -24.87
C PHE A 312 11.54 -4.36 -26.29
N TYR A 313 11.20 -5.60 -26.64
CA TYR A 313 11.58 -6.27 -27.88
C TYR A 313 13.09 -6.25 -28.14
N GLY A 314 13.88 -6.51 -27.09
CA GLY A 314 15.35 -6.53 -27.13
C GLY A 314 16.03 -5.17 -27.01
N ILE A 315 15.28 -4.07 -26.88
CA ILE A 315 15.82 -2.73 -26.64
C ILE A 315 15.87 -2.47 -25.13
N PRO A 316 17.02 -2.06 -24.54
CA PRO A 316 17.17 -1.86 -23.09
C PRO A 316 16.59 -0.52 -22.63
N VAL A 317 15.27 -0.34 -22.79
CA VAL A 317 14.58 0.92 -22.48
C VAL A 317 14.49 1.21 -20.97
N ALA A 318 14.70 0.21 -20.10
CA ALA A 318 14.65 0.37 -18.64
C ALA A 318 15.68 1.37 -18.08
N ASP A 319 16.77 1.65 -18.81
CA ASP A 319 17.79 2.61 -18.38
C ASP A 319 17.26 4.04 -18.34
N TRP A 320 16.26 4.35 -19.16
CA TRP A 320 15.66 5.69 -19.27
C TRP A 320 14.22 5.73 -18.79
N LEU A 321 13.47 4.66 -19.06
CA LEU A 321 12.04 4.54 -18.77
C LEU A 321 11.77 3.30 -17.90
N PRO A 322 12.33 3.20 -16.69
CA PRO A 322 12.15 2.01 -15.86
C PRO A 322 10.68 1.77 -15.51
N TYR A 323 10.33 0.53 -15.19
CA TYR A 323 9.00 0.11 -14.78
C TYR A 323 8.35 1.06 -13.75
N SER A 324 9.09 1.43 -12.69
CA SER A 324 8.57 2.33 -11.65
C SER A 324 8.19 3.71 -12.19
N LEU A 325 8.94 4.26 -13.15
CA LEU A 325 8.64 5.55 -13.78
C LEU A 325 7.40 5.47 -14.67
N VAL A 326 7.34 4.47 -15.56
CA VAL A 326 6.21 4.33 -16.49
C VAL A 326 4.93 4.00 -15.74
N ARG A 327 5.00 3.17 -14.68
CA ARG A 327 3.87 2.91 -13.78
C ARG A 327 3.42 4.17 -13.05
N THR A 328 4.36 4.98 -12.59
CA THR A 328 4.05 6.30 -11.99
C THR A 328 3.25 7.15 -12.98
N TRP A 329 3.72 7.28 -14.22
CA TRP A 329 3.01 8.06 -15.23
C TRP A 329 1.65 7.47 -15.59
N HIS A 330 1.53 6.16 -15.70
CA HIS A 330 0.25 5.48 -15.95
C HIS A 330 -0.78 5.79 -14.87
N ILE A 331 -0.41 5.71 -13.59
CA ILE A 331 -1.32 6.00 -12.48
C ILE A 331 -1.63 7.50 -12.38
N GLN A 332 -0.61 8.36 -12.47
CA GLN A 332 -0.79 9.80 -12.34
C GLN A 332 -1.61 10.40 -13.49
N SER A 333 -1.36 9.97 -14.73
CA SER A 333 -2.17 10.41 -15.88
C SER A 333 -3.62 9.98 -15.77
N ALA A 334 -3.92 8.82 -15.17
CA ALA A 334 -5.29 8.38 -14.90
C ALA A 334 -6.02 9.34 -13.96
N LEU A 335 -5.36 9.72 -12.85
CA LEU A 335 -5.91 10.71 -11.93
C LEU A 335 -6.13 12.06 -12.61
N PHE A 336 -5.15 12.52 -13.39
CA PHE A 336 -5.23 13.82 -14.07
C PHE A 336 -6.37 13.88 -15.08
N TRP A 337 -6.51 12.90 -15.99
CA TRP A 337 -7.54 13.00 -17.02
C TRP A 337 -8.95 12.87 -16.44
N ILE A 338 -9.15 12.01 -15.44
CA ILE A 338 -10.45 11.85 -14.76
C ILE A 338 -10.83 13.14 -14.03
N ALA A 339 -9.91 13.70 -13.23
CA ALA A 339 -10.16 14.96 -12.52
C ALA A 339 -10.40 16.12 -13.50
N THR A 340 -9.64 16.19 -14.59
CA THR A 340 -9.82 17.22 -15.63
C THR A 340 -11.17 17.09 -16.33
N ALA A 341 -11.67 15.87 -16.55
CA ALA A 341 -12.99 15.64 -17.14
C ALA A 341 -14.11 16.17 -16.25
N PHE A 342 -14.08 15.85 -14.95
CA PHE A 342 -15.05 16.39 -13.98
C PHE A 342 -14.96 17.91 -13.85
N LEU A 343 -13.74 18.46 -13.86
CA LEU A 343 -13.53 19.91 -13.84
C LEU A 343 -14.13 20.56 -15.11
N ALA A 344 -13.91 19.99 -16.28
CA ALA A 344 -14.47 20.49 -17.54
C ALA A 344 -16.01 20.46 -17.52
N ALA A 345 -16.61 19.38 -17.01
CA ALA A 345 -18.05 19.29 -16.84
C ALA A 345 -18.59 20.36 -15.88
N GLY A 346 -17.95 20.55 -14.72
CA GLY A 346 -18.32 21.61 -13.77
C GLY A 346 -18.22 23.01 -14.38
N LEU A 347 -17.10 23.31 -15.05
CA LEU A 347 -16.90 24.61 -15.73
C LEU A 347 -17.90 24.85 -16.87
N PHE A 348 -18.36 23.81 -17.55
CA PHE A 348 -19.37 23.93 -18.61
C PHE A 348 -20.74 24.32 -18.04
N LEU A 349 -21.09 23.77 -16.87
CA LEU A 349 -22.37 24.04 -16.20
C LEU A 349 -22.42 25.40 -15.50
N THR A 350 -21.27 25.95 -15.07
CA THR A 350 -21.22 27.21 -14.31
C THR A 350 -21.89 28.42 -14.99
N PRO A 351 -21.66 28.72 -16.30
CA PRO A 351 -22.31 29.86 -16.95
C PRO A 351 -23.83 29.71 -17.05
N HIS A 352 -24.34 28.49 -17.16
CA HIS A 352 -25.79 28.23 -17.14
C HIS A 352 -26.41 28.58 -15.79
N HIS A 353 -25.67 28.37 -14.68
CA HIS A 353 -26.16 28.64 -13.34
C HIS A 353 -26.32 30.15 -13.03
N GLN A 354 -25.51 31.02 -13.66
CA GLN A 354 -25.63 32.48 -13.54
C GLN A 354 -26.87 33.05 -14.27
N TRP A 355 -27.37 32.35 -15.30
CA TRP A 355 -28.60 32.76 -15.98
C TRP A 355 -29.85 32.51 -15.14
N TRP A 356 -29.87 31.47 -14.31
CA TRP A 356 -30.98 31.17 -13.39
C TRP A 356 -31.08 32.13 -12.19
N GLN A 357 -30.08 32.98 -11.96
CA GLN A 357 -30.05 33.96 -10.86
C GLN A 357 -30.29 35.41 -11.32
N ARG A 358 -30.54 35.64 -12.61
CA ARG A 358 -30.95 36.97 -13.09
C ARG A 358 -32.47 37.11 -12.90
N PRO A 359 -32.94 38.21 -12.29
CA PRO A 359 -34.36 38.43 -11.98
C PRO A 359 -35.25 38.44 -13.22
#